data_AF-A0A7C5CX42-F1
#
_entry.id   AF-A0A7C5CX42-F1
#
_cell.length_a   1.000
_cell.length_b   1.000
_cell.length_c   1.000
_cell.angle_alpha   90.00
_cell.angle_beta   90.00
_cell.angle_gamma   90.00
#
_symmetry.space_group_name_H-M   'P 1'
#
loop_
_entity.id
_entity.type
_entity.pdbx_description
1 polymer ?
#
loop_
_entity_poly.entity_id
_entity_poly.type
_entity_poly.pdbx_seq_one_letter_code
_entity_poly.pdbx_strand_id
1 'polypeptide(L)' 'MPPQPRTFGERIADALVEDGLLTREQVTELIDLQRKTGTRLIKLAVQKGYVSEEDMTVSIGRVLNTPPINLPRLSIPS' A
#
# COMPACT_ATOMS: atom_id res chain seq x y z
N MET A 1 -16.04 -4.78 -16.65
CA MET A 1 -14.97 -3.78 -16.49
C MET A 1 -13.63 -4.48 -16.51
N PRO A 2 -12.55 -3.90 -17.00
CA PRO A 2 -11.22 -4.42 -16.74
C PRO A 2 -10.76 -3.98 -15.34
N PRO A 3 -9.69 -4.58 -14.86
CA PRO A 3 -8.98 -4.12 -13.68
C PRO A 3 -8.38 -2.74 -13.62
N GLN A 4 -8.45 -2.13 -12.44
CA GLN A 4 -7.68 -0.96 -12.09
C GLN A 4 -6.23 -1.38 -11.78
N PRO A 5 -5.21 -0.78 -12.43
CA PRO A 5 -3.82 -1.06 -12.07
C PRO A 5 -3.55 -0.61 -10.63
N ARG A 6 -3.03 -1.51 -9.80
CA ARG A 6 -2.63 -1.18 -8.41
C ARG A 6 -1.57 -0.08 -8.44
N THR A 7 -1.79 0.93 -7.61
CA THR A 7 -0.81 2.01 -7.47
C THR A 7 0.45 1.51 -6.77
N PHE A 8 1.56 2.22 -6.94
CA PHE A 8 2.81 1.87 -6.26
C PHE A 8 2.63 1.78 -4.73
N GLY A 9 1.83 2.66 -4.13
CA GLY A 9 1.54 2.63 -2.69
C GLY A 9 0.80 1.36 -2.23
N GLU A 10 -0.11 0.83 -3.04
CA GLU A 10 -0.81 -0.42 -2.74
C GLU A 10 0.10 -1.64 -2.84
N ARG A 11 1.10 -1.63 -3.74
CA ARG A 11 2.10 -2.71 -3.83
C ARG A 11 3.00 -2.75 -2.59
N ILE A 12 3.38 -1.57 -2.08
CA ILE A 12 4.13 -1.44 -0.84
C ILE A 12 3.31 -1.92 0.35
N ALA A 13 2.04 -1.52 0.42
CA ALA A 13 1.13 -1.98 1.48
C ALA A 13 1.00 -3.51 1.48
N ASP A 14 0.88 -4.13 0.31
CA ASP A 14 0.84 -5.59 0.15
C ASP A 14 2.12 -6.24 0.69
N ALA A 15 3.29 -5.74 0.29
CA ALA A 15 4.59 -6.24 0.77
C ALA A 15 4.73 -6.09 2.30
N LEU A 16 4.29 -4.96 2.86
CA LEU A 16 4.30 -4.73 4.30
C LEU A 16 3.36 -5.69 5.05
N VAL A 17 2.23 -6.07 4.45
CA VAL A 17 1.34 -7.10 5.02
C VAL A 17 1.99 -8.49 4.92
N GLU A 18 2.66 -8.80 3.82
CA GLU A 18 3.40 -10.06 3.65
C GLU A 18 4.57 -10.20 4.64
N ASP A 19 5.28 -9.11 4.96
CA ASP A 19 6.30 -9.07 6.01
C ASP A 19 5.70 -9.05 7.43
N GLY A 20 4.38 -8.94 7.58
CA GLY A 20 3.71 -8.85 8.88
C GLY A 20 3.87 -7.49 9.59
N LEU A 21 4.36 -6.48 8.89
CA LEU A 21 4.54 -5.11 9.37
C LEU A 21 3.23 -4.31 9.37
N LEU A 22 2.29 -4.67 8.49
CA LEU A 22 0.94 -4.10 8.44
C LEU A 22 -0.13 -5.19 8.50
N THR A 23 -1.30 -4.86 9.04
CA THR A 23 -2.50 -5.70 8.93
C THR A 23 -3.38 -5.23 7.78
N ARG A 24 -4.23 -6.13 7.26
CA ARG A 24 -5.22 -5.79 6.22
C ARG A 24 -6.18 -4.68 6.67
N GLU A 25 -6.48 -4.62 7.96
CA GLU A 25 -7.33 -3.58 8.56
C GLU A 25 -6.63 -2.22 8.54
N GLN A 26 -5.34 -2.17 8.92
CA GLN A 26 -4.54 -0.95 8.83
C GLN A 26 -4.41 -0.45 7.40
N VAL A 27 -4.18 -1.35 6.44
CA VAL A 27 -4.15 -0.99 5.01
C VAL A 27 -5.49 -0.41 4.56
N THR A 28 -6.61 -0.98 5.00
CA THR A 28 -7.94 -0.47 4.68
C THR A 28 -8.15 0.94 5.22
N GLU A 29 -7.74 1.20 6.47
CA GLU A 29 -7.79 2.55 7.06
C GLU A 29 -6.91 3.54 6.28
N LEU A 30 -5.70 3.13 5.91
CA LEU A 30 -4.78 3.97 5.13
C LEU A 30 -5.33 4.32 3.75
N ILE A 31 -6.03 3.39 3.09
CA ILE A 31 -6.70 3.63 1.80
C ILE A 31 -7.87 4.62 1.96
N ASP A 32 -8.66 4.49 3.01
CA ASP A 32 -9.75 5.43 3.31
C ASP A 32 -9.20 6.85 3.57
N LEU A 33 -8.12 6.94 4.35
CA LEU A 33 -7.42 8.20 4.62
C LEU A 33 -6.78 8.79 3.36
N GLN A 34 -6.18 7.97 2.50
CA GLN A 34 -5.63 8.39 1.21
C GLN A 34 -6.73 9.00 0.33
N ARG A 35 -7.93 8.41 0.30
CA ARG A 35 -9.07 8.92 -0.46
C ARG A 35 -9.58 10.25 0.10
N LYS A 36 -9.63 10.39 1.43
CA LYS A 36 -10.08 11.62 2.10
C LYS A 36 -9.07 12.77 1.97
N THR A 37 -7.78 12.47 2.03
CA THR A 37 -6.72 13.49 2.10
C THR A 37 -5.97 13.71 0.78
N GLY A 38 -6.08 12.80 -0.18
CA GLY A 38 -5.26 12.77 -1.39
C GLY A 38 -3.77 12.48 -1.13
N THR A 39 -3.39 12.09 0.09
CA THR A 39 -2.00 11.87 0.48
C THR A 39 -1.54 10.46 0.09
N ARG A 40 -0.24 10.29 -0.20
CA ARG A 40 0.33 8.97 -0.52
C ARG A 40 0.17 8.01 0.67
N LEU A 41 -0.28 6.79 0.40
CA LEU A 41 -0.46 5.71 1.38
C LEU A 41 0.80 5.49 2.24
N ILE A 42 1.98 5.47 1.60
CA ILE A 42 3.29 5.36 2.26
C ILE A 42 3.49 6.44 3.33
N LYS A 43 3.19 7.70 3.00
CA LYS A 43 3.34 8.82 3.92
C LYS A 43 2.36 8.70 5.09
N LEU A 44 1.14 8.25 4.83
CA LEU A 44 0.14 8.01 5.87
C LEU A 44 0.56 6.86 6.80
N ALA A 45 1.15 5.80 6.26
CA ALA A 45 1.61 4.64 7.04
C ALA A 45 2.71 5.03 8.04
N VAL A 46 3.68 5.84 7.61
CA VAL A 46 4.73 6.40 8.48
C VAL A 46 4.15 7.43 9.46
N GLN A 47 3.29 8.34 9.00
CA GLN A 47 2.66 9.35 9.87
C GLN A 47 1.80 8.75 10.98
N LYS A 48 1.13 7.63 10.70
CA LYS A 48 0.34 6.88 11.68
C LYS A 48 1.20 6.06 12.64
N GLY A 49 2.51 5.95 12.39
CA GLY A 49 3.42 5.12 13.17
C GLY A 49 3.17 3.63 12.98
N TYR A 50 2.53 3.23 11.88
CA TYR A 50 2.31 1.80 11.60
C TYR A 50 3.58 1.12 11.13
N VAL A 51 4.48 1.86 10.48
CA VAL A 51 5.75 1.37 9.95
C VAL A 51 6.82 2.44 10.11
N SER A 52 8.04 2.00 10.42
CA SER A 52 9.21 2.89 10.55
C SER A 52 9.72 3.31 9.17
N GLU A 53 10.49 4.40 9.12
CA GLU A 53 11.13 4.84 7.86
C GLU A 53 12.12 3.80 7.29
N GLU A 54 12.80 3.05 8.17
CA GLU A 54 13.67 1.94 7.77
C GLU A 54 12.89 0.79 7.11
N ASP A 55 11.84 0.29 7.78
CA ASP A 55 10.97 -0.76 7.26
C ASP A 55 10.38 -0.35 5.89
N MET A 56 9.95 0.91 5.79
CA MET A 56 9.44 1.47 4.55
C MET A 56 10.48 1.44 3.43
N THR A 57 11.72 1.82 3.72
CA THR A 57 12.81 1.82 2.73
C THR A 57 13.11 0.40 2.23
N VAL A 58 13.10 -0.59 3.12
CA VAL A 58 13.29 -2.00 2.78
C VAL A 58 12.17 -2.51 1.88
N SER A 59 10.91 -2.25 2.24
CA SER A 59 9.76 -2.69 1.44
C SER A 59 9.69 -1.98 0.07
N ILE A 60 10.10 -0.71 0.00
CA ILE A 60 10.23 0.04 -1.26
C ILE A 60 11.27 -0.59 -2.18
N GLY A 61 12.47 -0.87 -1.65
CA GLY A 61 13.52 -1.54 -2.42
C GLY A 61 13.06 -2.89 -2.97
N ARG A 62 12.31 -3.66 -2.17
CA ARG A 62 11.77 -4.95 -2.59
C ARG A 62 10.75 -4.81 -3.73
N VAL A 63 9.76 -3.93 -3.60
CA VAL A 63 8.71 -3.73 -4.62
C VAL A 63 9.25 -3.14 -5.93
N LEU A 64 10.31 -2.33 -5.88
CA LEU A 64 11.00 -1.81 -7.08
C LEU A 64 11.76 -2.92 -7.82
N ASN A 65 12.27 -3.91 -7.10
CA ASN A 65 12.94 -5.07 -7.69
C ASN A 65 11.95 -6.15 -8.17
N THR A 66 10.70 -6.11 -7.69
CA THR A 66 9.63 -7.01 -8.16
C THR A 66 9.03 -6.46 -9.46
N PRO A 67 9.08 -7.21 -10.59
CA PRO A 67 8.48 -6.77 -11.86
C PRO A 67 7.02 -6.36 -11.66
N PRO A 68 6.50 -5.36 -12.39
CA PRO A 68 5.15 -4.87 -12.22
C PRO A 68 4.14 -6.01 -12.40
N ILE A 69 3.53 -6.46 -11.30
CA ILE A 69 2.45 -7.45 -11.39
C ILE A 69 1.24 -6.70 -11.92
N ASN A 70 0.81 -7.10 -13.12
CA ASN A 70 -0.49 -6.73 -13.67
C ASN A 70 -1.56 -7.39 -12.80
N LEU A 71 -2.18 -6.64 -11.88
CA LEU A 71 -3.27 -7.19 -11.09
C LEU A 71 -4.62 -6.82 -11.65
N PRO A 72 -5.36 -7.84 -12.11
CA PRO A 72 -6.69 -7.59 -12.51
C PRO A 72 -7.67 -7.36 -11.32
N ARG A 73 -8.03 -6.11 -10.99
CA ARG A 73 -9.44 -5.69 -10.76
C ARG A 73 -9.95 -5.79 -9.33
N LEU A 74 -9.59 -4.81 -8.50
CA LEU A 74 -10.30 -4.58 -7.25
C LEU A 74 -11.27 -3.40 -7.41
N SER A 75 -12.54 -3.73 -7.62
CA SER A 75 -13.66 -2.78 -7.47
C SER A 75 -13.91 -2.59 -5.97
N ILE A 76 -13.81 -1.35 -5.49
CA ILE A 76 -14.19 -0.99 -4.13
C ILE A 76 -15.63 -0.48 -4.23
N PRO A 77 -16.64 -1.25 -3.79
CA PRO A 77 -18.02 -0.80 -3.81
C PRO A 77 -18.20 0.39 -2.87
N SER A 78 -18.95 1.38 -3.35
CA SER A 78 -19.43 2.56 -2.64
C SER A 78 -20.55 2.23 -1.67
#